data_AF-A0A357F2V6-F1
#
_entry.id   AF-A0A357F2V6-F1
#
_cell.length_a   1.000
_cell.length_b   1.000
_cell.length_c   1.000
_cell.angle_alpha   90.00
_cell.angle_beta   90.00
_cell.angle_gamma   90.00
#
_symmetry.space_group_name_H-M   'P 1'
#
loop_
_entity.id
_entity.type
_entity.pdbx_description
1 polymer ?
#
loop_
_entity_poly.entity_id
_entity_poly.type
_entity_poly.pdbx_seq_one_letter_code
_entity_poly.pdbx_strand_id
1 'polypeptide(L)'
;MRSLFEFFNYEQFMKDVATITDTARGKKLTMAQLAMAIMRNYDAQNAPDGFPISQIINLFKPSSAVSNSDRNDRMKAEKSDDDVWRVLCVEGMWFQDLFTYDFRRTEMCVIPYGTQEGEISFCAYNTGVGWRQIIEEMHKTANLSEWYKEHGRHAVYAKGKDVPGIGKTRSLSLPVIANILDQDREKPTATPYLVEEGKMESVTS
;
A
#
# COMPACT_ATOMS: atom_id res chain seq x y z
N MET A 1 -4.83 33.07 3.30
CA MET A 1 -4.87 32.02 2.27
C MET A 1 -6.34 31.78 1.99
N ARG A 2 -6.85 32.15 0.80
CA ARG A 2 -8.24 31.87 0.40
C ARG A 2 -8.32 30.44 -0.13
N SER A 3 -9.31 29.67 0.28
CA SER A 3 -9.52 28.31 -0.22
C SER A 3 -10.07 28.32 -1.65
N LEU A 4 -9.85 27.26 -2.44
CA LEU A 4 -10.40 27.12 -3.79
C LEU A 4 -11.93 27.30 -3.80
N PHE A 5 -12.60 26.77 -2.77
CA PHE A 5 -14.06 26.80 -2.64
C PHE A 5 -14.63 28.21 -2.41
N GLU A 6 -13.83 29.19 -1.99
CA GLU A 6 -14.28 30.58 -1.80
C GLU A 6 -14.47 31.32 -3.13
N PHE A 7 -13.77 30.92 -4.18
CA PHE A 7 -13.81 31.61 -5.48
C PHE A 7 -14.11 30.66 -6.66
N PHE A 8 -14.36 29.39 -6.38
CA PHE A 8 -14.73 28.40 -7.37
C PHE A 8 -15.83 27.48 -6.84
N ASN A 9 -17.01 27.52 -7.46
CA ASN A 9 -18.14 26.66 -7.11
C ASN A 9 -17.89 25.22 -7.61
N TYR A 10 -17.12 24.49 -6.82
CA TYR A 10 -16.69 23.14 -7.15
C TYR A 10 -17.87 22.14 -7.21
N GLU A 11 -18.86 22.28 -6.33
CA GLU A 11 -20.00 21.34 -6.31
C GLU A 11 -20.83 21.43 -7.59
N GLN A 12 -21.16 22.64 -8.03
CA GLN A 12 -21.87 22.84 -9.29
C GLN A 12 -20.99 22.46 -10.49
N PHE A 13 -19.69 22.77 -10.44
CA PHE A 13 -18.75 22.33 -11.46
C PHE A 13 -18.73 20.81 -11.63
N MET A 14 -18.73 20.03 -10.53
CA MET A 14 -18.77 18.57 -10.63
C MET A 14 -20.07 18.03 -11.24
N LYS A 15 -21.22 18.68 -10.97
CA LYS A 15 -22.50 18.37 -11.64
C LYS A 15 -22.46 18.68 -13.13
N ASP A 16 -21.83 19.79 -13.50
CA ASP A 16 -21.64 20.18 -14.90
C ASP A 16 -20.71 19.19 -15.62
N VAL A 17 -19.61 18.76 -14.98
CA VAL A 17 -18.69 17.74 -15.52
C VAL A 17 -19.41 16.42 -15.75
N ALA A 18 -20.20 15.93 -14.79
CA ALA A 18 -20.99 14.71 -14.95
C ALA A 18 -21.92 14.80 -16.16
N THR A 19 -22.62 15.93 -16.32
CA THR A 19 -23.49 16.15 -17.48
C THR A 19 -22.71 16.17 -18.79
N ILE A 20 -21.53 16.81 -18.83
CA ILE A 20 -20.66 16.87 -20.01
C ILE A 20 -20.19 15.46 -20.38
N THR A 21 -19.78 14.64 -19.41
CA THR A 21 -19.33 13.26 -19.66
C THR A 21 -20.47 12.37 -20.11
N ASP A 22 -21.65 12.47 -19.48
CA ASP A 22 -22.82 11.63 -19.80
C ASP A 22 -23.39 11.91 -21.19
N THR A 23 -23.25 13.15 -21.68
CA THR A 23 -23.69 13.50 -23.04
C THR A 23 -22.79 12.93 -24.15
N ALA A 24 -21.65 12.33 -23.80
CA ALA A 24 -20.74 11.59 -24.69
C ALA A 24 -20.42 12.32 -26.01
N ARG A 25 -20.21 13.64 -25.94
CA ARG A 25 -19.94 14.49 -27.11
C ARG A 25 -18.51 14.31 -27.64
N GLY A 26 -18.28 14.75 -28.88
CA GLY A 26 -16.94 14.75 -29.47
C GLY A 26 -15.98 15.73 -28.76
N LYS A 27 -14.68 15.40 -28.78
CA LYS A 27 -13.61 16.09 -28.05
C LYS A 27 -13.68 17.63 -28.06
N LYS A 28 -13.94 18.24 -29.22
CA LYS A 28 -14.02 19.72 -29.35
C LYS A 28 -15.16 20.30 -28.53
N LEU A 29 -16.34 19.68 -28.59
CA LEU A 29 -17.52 20.13 -27.88
C LEU A 29 -17.36 19.89 -26.37
N THR A 30 -16.82 18.75 -25.97
CA THR A 30 -16.47 18.45 -24.57
C THR A 30 -15.54 19.51 -23.98
N MET A 31 -14.47 19.87 -24.69
CA MET A 31 -13.52 20.90 -24.24
C MET A 31 -14.17 22.28 -24.14
N ALA A 32 -15.04 22.64 -25.09
CA ALA A 32 -15.77 23.90 -25.05
C ALA A 32 -16.75 23.95 -23.87
N GLN A 33 -17.51 22.88 -23.62
CA GLN A 33 -18.41 22.79 -22.49
C GLN A 33 -17.66 22.83 -21.15
N LEU A 34 -16.51 22.16 -21.07
CA LEU A 34 -15.65 22.21 -19.87
C LEU A 34 -15.15 23.62 -19.59
N ALA A 35 -14.69 24.35 -20.62
CA ALA A 35 -14.26 25.73 -20.47
C ALA A 35 -15.42 26.63 -19.99
N MET A 36 -16.62 26.46 -20.55
CA MET A 36 -17.81 27.19 -20.10
C MET A 36 -18.20 26.85 -18.66
N ALA A 37 -18.11 25.57 -18.26
CA ALA A 37 -18.37 25.14 -16.90
C ALA A 37 -17.36 25.78 -15.91
N ILE A 38 -16.08 25.86 -16.28
CA ILE A 38 -15.07 26.55 -15.47
C ILE A 38 -15.42 28.03 -15.32
N MET A 39 -15.71 28.73 -16.42
CA MET A 39 -16.05 30.16 -16.37
C MET A 39 -17.31 30.45 -15.57
N ARG A 40 -18.35 29.61 -15.72
CA ARG A 40 -19.61 29.74 -14.98
C ARG A 40 -19.42 29.63 -13.46
N ASN A 41 -18.49 28.79 -13.03
CA ASN A 41 -18.27 28.48 -11.62
C ASN A 41 -17.13 29.29 -10.98
N TYR A 42 -16.46 30.17 -11.74
CA TYR A 42 -15.36 31.00 -11.26
C TYR A 42 -15.83 32.38 -10.81
N ASP A 43 -15.45 32.79 -9.60
CA ASP A 43 -15.72 34.12 -9.05
C ASP A 43 -14.44 34.96 -9.03
N ALA A 44 -14.36 35.91 -9.96
CA ALA A 44 -13.21 36.81 -10.09
C ALA A 44 -13.06 37.80 -8.93
N GLN A 45 -14.12 38.10 -8.18
CA GLN A 45 -14.07 39.07 -7.07
C GLN A 45 -13.39 38.44 -5.84
N ASN A 46 -13.67 37.15 -5.61
CA ASN A 46 -13.13 36.39 -4.49
C ASN A 46 -11.83 35.67 -4.81
N ALA A 47 -11.44 35.60 -6.09
CA ALA A 47 -10.17 35.02 -6.50
C ALA A 47 -8.96 35.77 -5.90
N PRO A 48 -7.85 35.07 -5.59
CA PRO A 48 -6.61 35.72 -5.19
C PRO A 48 -6.06 36.62 -6.29
N ASP A 49 -5.43 37.72 -5.91
CA ASP A 49 -4.81 38.65 -6.85
C ASP A 49 -3.75 37.92 -7.71
N GLY A 50 -3.82 38.11 -9.02
CA GLY A 50 -2.91 37.46 -9.97
C GLY A 50 -3.18 35.96 -10.20
N PHE A 51 -4.32 35.42 -9.78
CA PHE A 51 -4.71 34.04 -10.09
C PHE A 51 -5.18 33.89 -11.56
N PRO A 52 -4.47 33.13 -12.42
CA PRO A 52 -4.86 32.98 -13.82
C PRO A 52 -5.95 31.91 -13.98
N ILE A 53 -7.08 32.25 -14.62
CA ILE A 53 -8.14 31.27 -14.98
C ILE A 53 -7.58 30.11 -15.84
N SER A 54 -6.54 30.38 -16.64
CA SER A 54 -5.85 29.37 -17.44
C SER A 54 -5.26 28.24 -16.59
N GLN A 55 -4.94 28.48 -15.31
CA GLN A 55 -4.49 27.44 -14.38
C GLN A 55 -5.61 26.45 -14.05
N ILE A 56 -6.86 26.91 -13.86
CA ILE A 56 -8.02 26.02 -13.64
C ILE A 56 -8.25 25.16 -14.89
N ILE A 57 -8.18 25.74 -16.07
CA ILE A 57 -8.33 24.99 -17.33
C ILE A 57 -7.21 23.94 -17.48
N ASN A 58 -5.98 24.28 -17.13
CA ASN A 58 -4.86 23.34 -17.19
C ASN A 58 -4.95 22.22 -16.13
N LEU A 59 -5.57 22.49 -14.98
CA LEU A 59 -5.86 21.48 -13.96
C LEU A 59 -6.79 20.39 -14.51
N PHE A 60 -7.84 20.79 -15.22
CA PHE A 60 -8.87 19.86 -15.73
C PHE A 60 -8.64 19.40 -17.17
N LYS A 61 -7.54 19.82 -17.82
CA LYS A 61 -7.11 19.21 -19.09
C LYS A 61 -6.82 17.73 -18.84
N PRO A 62 -7.47 16.81 -19.57
CA PRO A 62 -7.30 15.38 -19.35
C PRO A 62 -5.81 15.00 -19.38
N SER A 63 -5.32 14.38 -18.31
CA SER A 63 -4.01 13.70 -18.31
C SER A 63 -3.97 12.50 -19.28
N SER A 64 -5.10 12.16 -19.91
CA SER A 64 -5.28 11.00 -20.78
C SER A 64 -4.61 11.07 -22.16
N ALA A 65 -3.89 12.14 -22.49
CA ALA A 65 -3.10 12.17 -23.73
C ALA A 65 -1.66 11.64 -23.55
N VAL A 66 -1.14 11.59 -22.31
CA VAL A 66 0.21 11.09 -22.02
C VAL A 66 0.20 10.51 -20.61
N SER A 67 0.40 9.19 -20.48
CA SER A 67 0.55 8.48 -19.20
C SER A 67 1.90 8.76 -18.51
N ASN A 68 2.49 9.94 -18.73
CA ASN A 68 3.52 10.44 -17.85
C ASN A 68 2.78 11.17 -16.73
N SER A 69 2.49 10.42 -15.66
CA SER A 69 2.07 10.97 -14.36
C SER A 69 3.04 12.03 -13.84
N ASP A 70 4.22 12.13 -14.43
CA ASP A 70 5.20 13.17 -14.18
C ASP A 70 4.97 14.39 -15.08
N ARG A 71 3.98 15.24 -14.72
CA ARG A 71 3.95 16.65 -15.16
C ARG A 71 5.08 17.49 -14.52
N ASN A 72 6.21 16.87 -14.11
CA ASN A 72 7.40 17.58 -13.62
C ASN A 72 8.04 18.49 -14.67
N ASP A 73 7.66 18.44 -15.94
CA ASP A 73 8.24 19.39 -16.90
C ASP A 73 7.95 20.86 -16.53
N ARG A 74 6.88 21.14 -15.76
CA ARG A 74 6.63 22.46 -15.13
C ARG A 74 7.41 22.70 -13.83
N MET A 75 7.94 21.65 -13.19
CA MET A 75 8.91 21.77 -12.08
C MET A 75 10.35 21.94 -12.61
N LYS A 76 10.63 21.45 -13.81
CA LYS A 76 11.93 21.55 -14.50
C LYS A 76 12.11 22.86 -15.27
N ALA A 77 11.01 23.50 -15.70
CA ALA A 77 11.06 24.80 -16.37
C ALA A 77 11.55 25.91 -15.43
N GLU A 78 12.39 26.82 -15.93
CA GLU A 78 12.78 28.01 -15.18
C GLU A 78 11.54 28.80 -14.76
N LYS A 79 11.48 29.15 -13.48
CA LYS A 79 10.37 29.90 -12.88
C LYS A 79 10.30 31.28 -13.53
N SER A 80 9.27 31.53 -14.32
CA SER A 80 8.85 32.89 -14.66
C SER A 80 8.08 33.46 -13.45
N ASP A 81 8.26 34.75 -13.17
CA ASP A 81 7.55 35.46 -12.08
C ASP A 81 6.01 35.36 -12.20
N ASP A 82 5.48 34.98 -13.36
CA ASP A 82 4.05 34.85 -13.63
C ASP A 82 3.49 33.44 -13.34
N ASP A 83 4.33 32.43 -13.03
CA ASP A 83 3.92 31.03 -12.82
C ASP A 83 3.96 30.60 -11.34
N VAL A 84 3.34 31.42 -10.47
CA VAL A 84 3.36 31.25 -9.00
C VAL A 84 2.40 30.16 -8.50
N TRP A 85 1.38 29.80 -9.29
CA TRP A 85 0.28 28.92 -8.84
C TRP A 85 0.53 27.44 -9.15
N ARG A 86 0.21 26.57 -8.19
CA ARG A 86 0.32 25.11 -8.28
C ARG A 86 -0.93 24.46 -7.70
N VAL A 87 -1.31 23.31 -8.25
CA VAL A 87 -2.44 22.52 -7.74
C VAL A 87 -1.94 21.17 -7.24
N LEU A 88 -2.34 20.83 -6.03
CA LEU A 88 -2.17 19.51 -5.43
C LEU A 88 -3.54 18.85 -5.35
N CYS A 89 -3.70 17.69 -5.99
CA CYS A 89 -4.87 16.84 -5.82
C CYS A 89 -4.47 15.67 -4.91
N VAL A 90 -5.24 15.41 -3.85
CA VAL A 90 -5.07 14.24 -2.98
C VAL A 90 -6.28 13.35 -3.19
N GLU A 91 -6.09 12.27 -3.94
CA GLU A 91 -7.15 11.31 -4.25
C GLU A 91 -6.99 10.09 -3.34
N GLY A 92 -7.99 9.84 -2.50
CA GLY A 92 -8.06 8.64 -1.68
C GLY A 92 -8.76 7.52 -2.44
N MET A 93 -8.09 6.38 -2.62
CA MET A 93 -8.75 5.16 -3.06
C MET A 93 -9.19 4.35 -1.84
N TRP A 94 -10.46 3.95 -1.81
CA TRP A 94 -10.96 2.96 -0.87
C TRP A 94 -10.94 1.58 -1.53
N PHE A 95 -10.15 0.66 -0.98
CA PHE A 95 -10.19 -0.74 -1.44
C PHE A 95 -11.56 -1.33 -1.15
N GLN A 96 -12.23 -1.87 -2.17
CA GLN A 96 -13.51 -2.53 -1.94
C GLN A 96 -13.29 -3.81 -1.15
N ASP A 97 -14.02 -3.96 -0.05
CA ASP A 97 -14.10 -5.20 0.71
C ASP A 97 -15.20 -6.11 0.11
N LEU A 98 -15.27 -7.38 0.50
CA LEU A 98 -16.24 -8.35 -0.01
C LEU A 98 -17.69 -7.85 0.09
N PHE A 99 -18.03 -7.08 1.14
CA PHE A 99 -19.39 -6.56 1.35
C PHE A 99 -19.74 -5.34 0.47
N THR A 100 -18.77 -4.72 -0.20
CA THR A 100 -18.94 -3.55 -1.10
C THR A 100 -18.40 -3.83 -2.50
N TYR A 101 -18.14 -5.09 -2.81
CA TYR A 101 -17.54 -5.50 -4.07
C TYR A 101 -18.53 -5.31 -5.22
N ASP A 102 -18.13 -4.52 -6.23
CA ASP A 102 -18.94 -4.24 -7.42
C ASP A 102 -18.31 -4.90 -8.65
N PHE A 103 -18.99 -5.93 -9.17
CA PHE A 103 -18.54 -6.67 -10.35
C PHE A 103 -18.38 -5.79 -11.60
N ARG A 104 -19.21 -4.75 -11.76
CA ARG A 104 -19.13 -3.86 -12.93
C ARG A 104 -17.85 -3.03 -12.89
N ARG A 105 -17.35 -2.69 -11.69
CA ARG A 105 -16.06 -2.01 -11.54
C ARG A 105 -14.89 -2.91 -11.94
N THR A 106 -14.96 -4.21 -11.63
CA THR A 106 -13.93 -5.18 -12.03
C THR A 106 -13.85 -5.34 -13.55
N GLU A 107 -15.00 -5.38 -14.23
CA GLU A 107 -15.09 -5.45 -15.70
C GLU A 107 -14.52 -4.20 -16.39
N MET A 108 -14.58 -3.05 -15.72
CA MET A 108 -14.06 -1.78 -16.24
C MET A 108 -12.65 -1.45 -15.73
N CYS A 109 -12.02 -2.31 -14.94
CA CYS A 109 -10.68 -2.05 -14.41
C CYS A 109 -9.64 -2.11 -15.53
N VAL A 110 -9.12 -0.94 -15.90
CA VAL A 110 -8.13 -0.77 -16.98
C VAL A 110 -6.68 -0.86 -16.50
N ILE A 111 -6.45 -1.04 -15.19
CA ILE A 111 -5.10 -1.12 -14.63
C ILE A 111 -4.64 -2.58 -14.73
N PRO A 112 -3.61 -2.90 -15.53
CA PRO A 112 -3.10 -4.26 -15.66
C PRO A 112 -2.29 -4.67 -14.43
N TYR A 113 -2.34 -5.95 -14.10
CA TYR A 113 -1.57 -6.59 -13.03
C TYR A 113 -0.94 -7.87 -13.59
N GLY A 114 0.39 -7.97 -13.50
CA GLY A 114 1.13 -9.14 -13.98
C GLY A 114 1.10 -10.26 -12.96
N THR A 115 0.73 -11.46 -13.39
CA THR A 115 0.86 -12.70 -12.61
C THR A 115 1.64 -13.73 -13.41
N GLN A 116 2.01 -14.84 -12.76
CA GLN A 116 2.66 -15.99 -13.39
C GLN A 116 1.81 -16.59 -14.51
N GLU A 117 0.48 -16.47 -14.43
CA GLU A 117 -0.47 -17.00 -15.42
C GLU A 117 -0.80 -15.99 -16.54
N GLY A 118 -0.20 -14.80 -16.49
CA GLY A 118 -0.43 -13.72 -17.45
C GLY A 118 -1.02 -12.46 -16.81
N GLU A 119 -1.56 -11.58 -17.66
CA GLU A 119 -2.12 -10.31 -17.23
C GLU A 119 -3.58 -10.44 -16.78
N ILE A 120 -3.88 -9.87 -15.63
CA ILE A 120 -5.22 -9.77 -15.04
C ILE A 120 -5.45 -8.32 -14.59
N SER A 121 -6.70 -7.86 -14.46
CA SER A 121 -6.94 -6.50 -13.96
C SER A 121 -6.61 -6.38 -12.47
N PHE A 122 -6.14 -5.20 -12.05
CA PHE A 122 -5.80 -4.91 -10.65
C PHE A 122 -6.96 -5.20 -9.70
N CYS A 123 -8.18 -4.81 -10.09
CA CYS A 123 -9.39 -5.08 -9.31
C CYS A 123 -9.68 -6.58 -9.23
N ALA A 124 -9.52 -7.34 -10.31
CA ALA A 124 -9.77 -8.79 -10.28
C ALA A 124 -8.74 -9.53 -9.41
N TYR A 125 -7.48 -9.07 -9.38
CA TYR A 125 -6.45 -9.67 -8.54
C TYR A 125 -6.62 -9.31 -7.05
N ASN A 126 -6.67 -8.01 -6.73
CA ASN A 126 -6.60 -7.54 -5.34
C ASN A 126 -7.95 -7.42 -4.64
N THR A 127 -9.05 -7.44 -5.39
CA THR A 127 -10.38 -7.12 -4.86
C THR A 127 -11.35 -8.29 -5.14
N GLY A 128 -12.29 -8.52 -4.22
CA GLY A 128 -13.33 -9.53 -4.41
C GLY A 128 -12.87 -10.96 -4.19
N VAL A 129 -13.43 -11.89 -4.99
CA VAL A 129 -13.30 -13.34 -4.78
C VAL A 129 -12.06 -13.91 -5.48
N GLY A 130 -11.07 -14.31 -4.67
CA GLY A 130 -10.37 -15.58 -4.87
C GLY A 130 -9.14 -15.58 -5.77
N TRP A 131 -9.00 -14.69 -6.75
CA TRP A 131 -7.93 -14.82 -7.76
C TRP A 131 -6.53 -14.73 -7.17
N ARG A 132 -6.30 -13.76 -6.29
CA ARG A 132 -5.03 -13.68 -5.55
C ARG A 132 -4.78 -14.94 -4.73
N GLN A 133 -5.78 -15.43 -3.99
CA GLN A 133 -5.62 -16.63 -3.18
C GLN A 133 -5.29 -17.85 -4.04
N ILE A 134 -5.92 -18.00 -5.20
CA ILE A 134 -5.67 -19.10 -6.13
C ILE A 134 -4.24 -19.03 -6.66
N ILE A 135 -3.81 -17.89 -7.20
CA ILE A 135 -2.47 -17.73 -7.77
C ILE A 135 -1.40 -17.91 -6.69
N GLU A 136 -1.57 -17.31 -5.51
CA GLU A 136 -0.63 -17.47 -4.40
C GLU A 136 -0.59 -18.92 -3.90
N GLU A 137 -1.73 -19.61 -3.85
CA GLU A 137 -1.81 -21.03 -3.46
C GLU A 137 -1.20 -21.98 -4.50
N MET A 138 -1.31 -21.68 -5.79
CA MET A 138 -0.70 -22.45 -6.88
C MET A 138 0.83 -22.33 -6.88
N HIS A 139 1.34 -21.13 -6.61
CA HIS A 139 2.77 -20.81 -6.69
C HIS A 139 3.45 -20.76 -5.32
N LYS A 140 2.75 -21.11 -4.24
CA LYS A 140 3.39 -21.23 -2.94
C LYS A 140 4.44 -22.33 -3.00
N THR A 141 5.58 -22.07 -2.36
CA THR A 141 6.59 -23.10 -2.13
C THR A 141 6.06 -24.14 -1.14
N ALA A 142 6.71 -25.32 -1.11
CA ALA A 142 6.35 -26.42 -0.21
C ALA A 142 6.04 -25.90 1.20
N ASN A 143 4.91 -26.33 1.76
CA ASN A 143 4.57 -25.89 3.10
C ASN A 143 5.64 -26.42 4.09
N LEU A 144 5.89 -25.68 5.17
CA LEU A 144 6.88 -26.06 6.17
C LEU A 144 6.66 -27.50 6.69
N SER A 145 5.40 -27.95 6.71
CA SER A 145 5.01 -29.32 7.07
C SER A 145 5.44 -30.40 6.06
N GLU A 146 5.41 -30.14 4.75
CA GLU A 146 5.87 -31.03 3.69
C GLU A 146 7.39 -31.12 3.73
N TRP A 147 8.06 -29.98 3.86
CA TRP A 147 9.50 -29.95 4.04
C TRP A 147 9.93 -30.76 5.28
N TYR A 148 9.23 -30.62 6.42
CA TYR A 148 9.50 -31.41 7.62
C TYR A 148 9.15 -32.89 7.50
N LYS A 149 8.21 -33.27 6.64
CA LYS A 149 7.93 -34.69 6.36
C LYS A 149 9.08 -35.32 5.57
N GLU A 150 9.63 -34.62 4.59
CA GLU A 150 10.69 -35.13 3.73
C GLU A 150 12.07 -35.10 4.38
N HIS A 151 12.42 -34.00 5.05
CA HIS A 151 13.77 -33.77 5.59
C HIS A 151 13.86 -34.01 7.10
N GLY A 152 12.74 -34.33 7.74
CA GLY A 152 12.61 -34.37 9.19
C GLY A 152 12.64 -32.97 9.79
N ARG A 153 12.27 -32.86 11.06
CA ARG A 153 12.41 -31.62 11.82
C ARG A 153 13.68 -31.70 12.65
N HIS A 154 14.59 -30.74 12.49
CA HIS A 154 15.70 -30.61 13.42
C HIS A 154 15.16 -30.38 14.84
N ALA A 155 15.72 -31.10 15.81
CA ALA A 155 15.35 -30.94 17.20
C ALA A 155 15.64 -29.50 17.64
N VAL A 156 14.59 -28.79 18.07
CA VAL A 156 14.71 -27.43 18.60
C VAL A 156 14.93 -27.54 20.10
N TYR A 157 16.16 -27.30 20.54
CA TYR A 157 16.53 -27.26 21.94
C TYR A 157 16.33 -25.83 22.46
N ALA A 158 15.31 -25.64 23.29
CA ALA A 158 14.99 -24.37 23.93
C ALA A 158 14.90 -24.56 25.45
N LYS A 159 14.86 -23.46 26.21
CA LYS A 159 14.77 -23.46 27.69
C LYS A 159 15.88 -24.26 28.39
N GLY A 160 17.13 -24.04 27.99
CA GLY A 160 18.29 -24.61 28.67
C GLY A 160 18.47 -26.13 28.49
N LYS A 161 17.68 -26.77 27.62
CA LYS A 161 17.91 -28.16 27.22
C LYS A 161 19.25 -28.27 26.50
N ASP A 162 20.03 -29.27 26.91
CA ASP A 162 21.35 -29.50 26.34
C ASP A 162 21.24 -30.00 24.90
N VAL A 163 21.99 -29.33 24.02
CA VAL A 163 22.13 -29.73 22.62
C VAL A 163 23.18 -30.84 22.55
N PRO A 164 22.84 -32.05 22.05
CA PRO A 164 23.80 -33.13 21.89
C PRO A 164 24.98 -32.69 21.03
N GLY A 165 26.22 -32.95 21.48
CA GLY A 165 27.44 -32.67 20.73
C GLY A 165 27.98 -31.23 20.82
N ILE A 166 27.29 -30.32 21.53
CA ILE A 166 27.80 -28.98 21.83
C ILE A 166 28.13 -28.90 23.33
N GLY A 167 29.42 -28.83 23.66
CA GLY A 167 29.87 -28.64 25.03
C GLY A 167 29.55 -27.24 25.55
N LYS A 168 29.21 -27.12 26.85
CA LYS A 168 29.03 -25.83 27.55
C LYS A 168 30.34 -25.05 27.75
N THR A 169 31.48 -25.63 27.35
CA THR A 169 32.80 -25.05 27.53
C THR A 169 32.95 -23.82 26.64
N ARG A 170 32.79 -22.64 27.23
CA ARG A 170 33.02 -21.36 26.56
C ARG A 170 34.52 -21.21 26.31
N SER A 171 34.95 -21.17 25.04
CA SER A 171 36.34 -20.86 24.67
C SER A 171 36.68 -19.37 24.74
N LEU A 172 35.67 -18.52 24.97
CA LEU A 172 35.81 -17.06 24.95
C LEU A 172 35.59 -16.48 26.35
N SER A 173 36.65 -15.87 26.93
CA SER A 173 36.55 -15.03 28.11
C SER A 173 36.23 -13.60 27.69
N LEU A 174 34.99 -13.15 27.90
CA LEU A 174 34.60 -11.76 27.68
C LEU A 174 34.62 -11.02 29.03
N PRO A 175 35.53 -10.04 29.24
CA PRO A 175 35.71 -9.40 30.54
C PRO A 175 34.48 -8.66 31.07
N VAL A 176 33.55 -8.28 30.19
CA VAL A 176 32.32 -7.55 30.55
C VAL A 176 31.26 -8.45 31.21
N ILE A 177 31.25 -9.76 30.91
CA ILE A 177 30.21 -10.70 31.41
C ILE A 177 30.47 -11.12 32.86
N ALA A 178 31.73 -11.08 33.32
CA ALA A 178 32.10 -11.44 34.68
C ALA A 178 31.41 -10.56 35.74
N ASN A 179 31.21 -9.27 35.45
CA ASN A 179 30.61 -8.32 36.37
C ASN A 179 29.08 -8.46 36.52
N ILE A 180 28.40 -9.11 35.57
CA ILE A 180 26.92 -9.20 35.54
C ILE A 180 26.44 -10.46 36.28
N LEU A 181 27.18 -11.56 36.21
CA LEU A 181 26.78 -12.85 36.79
C LEU A 181 26.78 -12.88 38.33
N ASP A 182 27.49 -11.97 38.99
CA ASP A 182 27.46 -11.83 40.45
C ASP A 182 26.15 -11.21 40.98
N GLN A 183 25.38 -10.52 40.12
CA GLN A 183 24.16 -9.80 40.52
C GLN A 183 22.88 -10.64 40.43
N ASP A 184 22.85 -11.69 39.61
CA ASP A 184 21.64 -12.46 39.27
C ASP A 184 21.45 -13.77 40.05
N ARG A 185 22.31 -14.08 41.04
CA ARG A 185 22.30 -15.37 41.78
C ARG A 185 21.09 -15.61 42.69
N GLU A 186 20.24 -14.61 42.97
CA GLU A 186 19.30 -14.68 44.11
C GLU A 186 17.81 -14.84 43.77
N LYS A 187 17.39 -15.13 42.54
CA LYS A 187 15.94 -15.33 42.24
C LYS A 187 15.60 -16.77 41.84
N PRO A 188 14.71 -17.48 42.57
CA PRO A 188 14.23 -18.79 42.17
C PRO A 188 13.18 -18.66 41.05
N THR A 189 13.43 -19.36 39.94
CA THR A 189 12.54 -19.41 38.78
C THR A 189 11.43 -20.45 38.99
N ALA A 190 10.24 -20.02 39.42
CA ALA A 190 9.04 -20.87 39.39
C ALA A 190 8.52 -21.00 37.94
N THR A 191 8.20 -22.21 37.46
CA THR A 191 7.69 -22.39 36.08
C THR A 191 6.35 -23.14 36.03
N PRO A 192 5.40 -22.77 35.15
CA PRO A 192 4.02 -23.26 35.18
C PRO A 192 3.62 -24.18 33.99
N TYR A 193 4.43 -25.17 33.57
CA TYR A 193 4.07 -26.01 32.39
C TYR A 193 4.50 -27.48 32.41
N LEU A 194 3.76 -28.21 31.56
CA LEU A 194 3.48 -29.64 31.48
C LEU A 194 4.58 -30.48 30.80
N VAL A 195 5.52 -31.00 31.57
CA VAL A 195 6.18 -32.28 31.25
C VAL A 195 6.17 -33.08 32.54
N GLU A 196 5.49 -34.22 32.56
CA GLU A 196 5.55 -35.11 33.71
C GLU A 196 6.97 -35.65 33.87
N GLU A 197 7.51 -35.44 35.06
CA GLU A 197 8.78 -35.99 35.48
C GLU A 197 8.66 -37.51 35.64
N GLY A 198 9.46 -38.26 34.89
CA GLY A 198 9.86 -39.60 35.31
C GLY A 198 9.59 -40.72 34.31
N LYS A 199 10.67 -41.19 33.68
CA LYS A 199 11.20 -42.53 33.97
C LYS A 199 12.60 -42.65 33.39
N MET A 200 13.59 -42.52 34.27
CA MET A 200 14.96 -42.95 34.02
C MET A 200 14.95 -44.48 34.11
N GLU A 201 14.92 -45.17 32.98
CA GLU A 201 15.26 -46.60 32.96
C GLU A 201 16.78 -46.72 33.15
N SER A 202 17.17 -47.14 34.35
CA SER A 202 18.52 -47.57 34.66
C SER A 202 18.82 -48.86 33.91
N VAL A 203 19.66 -48.77 32.87
CA VAL A 203 20.31 -49.95 32.30
C VAL A 203 21.53 -50.27 33.18
N THR A 204 21.36 -51.19 34.12
CA THR A 204 22.47 -51.91 34.76
C THR A 204 22.86 -53.09 33.87
N SER A 205 24.17 -53.25 33.64
CA SER A 205 24.80 -54.44 33.05
C SER A 205 24.53 -55.70 33.84
#